data_AF-A0A8F9TTL7-F1
#
_entry.id   AF-A0A8F9TTL7-F1
#
_cell.length_a   1.000
_cell.length_b   1.000
_cell.length_c   1.000
_cell.angle_alpha   90.00
_cell.angle_beta   90.00
_cell.angle_gamma   90.00
#
_symmetry.space_group_name_H-M   'P 1'
#
loop_
_entity.id
_entity.type
_entity.pdbx_description
1 polymer ?
#
loop_
_entity_poly.entity_id
_entity_poly.type
_entity_poly.pdbx_seq_one_letter_code
_entity_poly.pdbx_strand_id
1 'polypeptide(L)'
;MSSTAEQSRAAAAIAAAEQRSAANHLGMWTFLATEILFFGGLLAAYAIYRHAYPEAFRIGSSHLEYWIGTTNTAVLLTSSLFMALGDRAIKLGDRRALRWCLLATALLGAAFICLKGYEYWGMYREHLVPGINFHLDSAWAPQVQLFTFFYFALTALHAVHMLIGLGLISWLLWLNHRARLSAVHTAPVEIVGLYWHFVDCVWVFLYPLLYLVAHR
;
A
#
# COMPACT_ATOMS: atom_id res chain seq x y z
N MET A 1 -12.38 36.42 37.93
CA MET A 1 -13.31 35.32 37.58
C MET A 1 -13.28 34.92 36.10
N SER A 2 -12.75 35.73 35.17
CA SER A 2 -12.63 35.34 33.74
C SER A 2 -11.50 34.33 33.46
N SER A 3 -10.36 34.45 34.15
CA SER A 3 -9.16 33.61 33.94
C SER A 3 -9.38 32.11 34.24
N THR A 4 -10.15 31.77 35.27
CA THR A 4 -10.44 30.37 35.62
C THR A 4 -11.37 29.68 34.62
N ALA A 5 -12.33 30.40 34.03
CA ALA A 5 -13.22 29.87 32.99
C ALA A 5 -12.46 29.64 31.67
N GLU A 6 -11.49 30.50 31.35
CA GLU A 6 -10.65 30.37 30.16
C GLU A 6 -9.66 29.20 30.30
N GLN A 7 -9.03 29.04 31.47
CA GLN A 7 -8.16 27.89 31.78
C GLN A 7 -8.94 26.55 31.74
N SER A 8 -10.17 26.53 32.26
CA SER A 8 -11.04 25.34 32.21
C SER A 8 -11.42 24.96 30.77
N ARG A 9 -11.73 25.93 29.91
CA ARG A 9 -12.02 25.69 28.49
C ARG A 9 -10.78 25.21 27.72
N ALA A 10 -9.62 25.78 28.00
CA ALA A 10 -8.36 25.36 27.39
C ALA A 10 -8.00 23.91 27.79
N ALA A 11 -8.15 23.55 29.07
CA ALA A 11 -7.93 22.18 29.54
C ALA A 11 -8.90 21.18 28.90
N ALA A 12 -10.18 21.53 28.79
CA ALA A 12 -11.18 20.70 28.11
C ALA A 12 -10.87 20.51 26.61
N ALA A 13 -10.38 21.56 25.94
CA ALA A 13 -10.00 21.49 24.52
C ALA A 13 -8.79 20.58 24.29
N ILE A 14 -7.79 20.62 25.18
CA ILE A 14 -6.61 19.73 25.12
C ILE A 14 -7.03 18.28 25.33
N ALA A 15 -7.82 17.99 26.38
CA ALA A 15 -8.31 16.64 26.66
C ALA A 15 -9.14 16.07 25.49
N ALA A 16 -10.00 16.89 24.89
CA ALA A 16 -10.77 16.50 23.71
C ALA A 16 -9.87 16.22 22.48
N ALA A 17 -8.79 16.99 22.29
CA ALA A 17 -7.83 16.78 21.21
C ALA A 17 -7.03 15.48 21.40
N GLU A 18 -6.56 15.20 22.62
CA GLU A 18 -5.88 13.94 22.97
C GLU A 18 -6.79 12.74 22.76
N GLN A 19 -8.03 12.81 23.26
CA GLN A 19 -9.00 11.72 23.09
C GLN A 19 -9.34 11.48 21.62
N ARG A 20 -9.44 12.54 20.81
CA ARG A 20 -9.65 12.42 19.36
C ARG A 20 -8.46 11.79 18.66
N SER A 21 -7.24 12.17 19.04
CA SER A 21 -6.02 11.55 18.51
C SER A 21 -5.96 10.06 18.85
N ALA A 22 -6.20 9.70 20.09
CA ALA A 22 -6.23 8.30 20.53
C ALA A 22 -7.30 7.48 19.78
N ALA A 23 -8.52 8.02 19.65
CA ALA A 23 -9.59 7.38 18.89
C ALA A 23 -9.22 7.16 17.42
N ASN A 24 -8.60 8.14 16.78
CA ASN A 24 -8.15 8.02 15.39
C ASN A 24 -7.07 6.94 15.22
N HIS A 25 -6.09 6.88 16.13
CA HIS A 25 -5.04 5.86 16.10
C HIS A 25 -5.60 4.46 16.33
N LEU A 26 -6.50 4.29 17.30
CA LEU A 26 -7.17 3.02 17.54
C LEU A 26 -8.01 2.58 16.34
N GLY A 27 -8.72 3.51 15.72
CA GLY A 27 -9.47 3.26 14.48
C GLY A 27 -8.56 2.79 13.35
N MET A 28 -7.41 3.45 13.17
CA MET A 28 -6.43 3.07 12.17
C MET A 28 -5.86 1.68 12.43
N TRP A 29 -5.42 1.37 13.66
CA TRP A 29 -4.90 0.04 14.01
C TRP A 29 -5.94 -1.06 13.85
N THR A 30 -7.20 -0.79 14.20
CA THR A 30 -8.30 -1.74 13.98
C THR A 30 -8.50 -2.01 12.49
N PHE A 31 -8.50 -0.95 11.68
CA PHE A 31 -8.57 -1.06 10.22
C PHE A 31 -7.38 -1.86 9.65
N LEU A 32 -6.15 -1.60 10.11
CA LEU A 32 -4.98 -2.37 9.71
C LEU A 32 -5.12 -3.85 10.06
N ALA A 33 -5.61 -4.17 11.26
CA ALA A 33 -5.82 -5.55 11.69
C ALA A 33 -6.83 -6.27 10.78
N THR A 34 -7.91 -5.61 10.36
CA THR A 34 -8.88 -6.20 9.42
C THR A 34 -8.27 -6.44 8.04
N GLU A 35 -7.45 -5.51 7.55
CA GLU A 35 -6.76 -5.68 6.27
C GLU A 35 -5.69 -6.79 6.33
N ILE A 36 -4.97 -6.94 7.45
CA ILE A 36 -4.04 -8.05 7.67
C ILE A 36 -4.78 -9.40 7.58
N LEU A 37 -5.97 -9.51 8.19
CA LEU A 37 -6.76 -10.74 8.10
C LEU A 37 -7.26 -10.99 6.68
N PHE A 38 -7.68 -9.94 5.98
CA PHE A 38 -8.20 -10.04 4.61
C PHE A 38 -7.11 -10.47 3.62
N PHE A 39 -5.98 -9.76 3.55
CA PHE A 39 -4.84 -10.14 2.72
C PHE A 39 -4.20 -11.43 3.20
N GLY A 40 -4.09 -11.64 4.51
CA GLY A 40 -3.53 -12.85 5.10
C GLY A 40 -4.31 -14.11 4.71
N GLY A 41 -5.64 -14.05 4.70
CA GLY A 41 -6.49 -15.14 4.24
C GLY A 41 -6.28 -15.48 2.76
N LEU A 42 -6.21 -14.46 1.90
CA LEU A 42 -5.94 -14.65 0.46
C LEU A 42 -4.53 -15.20 0.20
N LEU A 43 -3.51 -14.69 0.92
CA LEU A 43 -2.13 -15.18 0.85
C LEU A 43 -2.01 -16.63 1.35
N ALA A 44 -2.72 -16.99 2.43
CA ALA A 44 -2.77 -18.35 2.94
C ALA A 44 -3.43 -19.31 1.94
N ALA A 45 -4.56 -18.91 1.35
CA ALA A 45 -5.22 -19.69 0.30
C ALA A 45 -4.29 -19.91 -0.90
N TYR A 46 -3.59 -18.86 -1.34
CA TYR A 46 -2.59 -18.95 -2.40
C TYR A 46 -1.43 -19.89 -2.03
N ALA A 47 -0.91 -19.80 -0.80
CA ALA A 47 0.19 -20.64 -0.33
C ALA A 47 -0.20 -22.14 -0.27
N ILE A 48 -1.41 -22.45 0.19
CA ILE A 48 -1.96 -23.82 0.19
C ILE A 48 -2.10 -24.33 -1.24
N TYR A 49 -2.68 -23.51 -2.13
CA TYR A 49 -2.88 -23.86 -3.52
C TYR A 49 -1.55 -24.15 -4.24
N ARG A 50 -0.55 -23.30 -4.00
CA ARG A 50 0.81 -23.47 -4.49
C ARG A 50 1.43 -24.79 -4.04
N HIS A 51 1.27 -25.15 -2.76
CA HIS A 51 1.83 -26.40 -2.24
C HIS A 51 1.16 -27.63 -2.88
N ALA A 52 -0.13 -27.55 -3.19
CA ALA A 52 -0.87 -28.62 -3.84
C ALA A 52 -0.53 -28.78 -5.34
N TYR A 53 -0.22 -27.70 -6.06
CA TYR A 53 0.03 -27.72 -7.52
C TYR A 53 1.33 -26.99 -7.91
N PRO A 54 2.51 -27.52 -7.54
CA PRO A 54 3.79 -26.87 -7.78
C PRO A 54 4.14 -26.72 -9.27
N GLU A 55 3.75 -27.67 -10.12
CA GLU A 55 4.09 -27.64 -11.56
C GLU A 55 3.26 -26.60 -12.34
N ALA A 56 1.96 -26.48 -12.02
CA ALA A 56 1.12 -25.42 -12.57
C ALA A 56 1.64 -24.03 -12.18
N PHE A 57 2.16 -23.89 -10.95
CA PHE A 57 2.78 -22.66 -10.47
C PHE A 57 4.03 -22.30 -11.25
N ARG A 58 4.90 -23.28 -11.51
CA ARG A 58 6.15 -23.09 -12.29
C ARG A 58 5.84 -22.56 -13.70
N ILE A 59 4.79 -23.08 -14.33
CA ILE A 59 4.32 -22.62 -15.65
C ILE A 59 3.77 -21.20 -15.54
N GLY A 60 2.81 -20.94 -14.64
CA GLY A 60 2.17 -19.63 -14.52
C GLY A 60 3.13 -18.50 -14.16
N SER A 61 4.12 -18.78 -13.31
CA SER A 61 5.12 -17.80 -12.89
C SER A 61 6.22 -17.52 -13.90
N SER A 62 6.46 -18.42 -14.86
CA SER A 62 7.42 -18.20 -15.95
C SER A 62 7.03 -17.04 -16.88
N HIS A 63 5.75 -16.64 -16.86
CA HIS A 63 5.22 -15.50 -17.60
C HIS A 63 5.34 -14.16 -16.86
N LEU A 64 5.89 -14.16 -15.64
CA LEU A 64 6.08 -12.94 -14.85
C LEU A 64 7.50 -12.40 -15.01
N GLU A 65 7.62 -11.12 -15.34
CA GLU A 65 8.92 -10.46 -15.45
C GLU A 65 9.47 -10.08 -14.07
N TYR A 66 10.42 -10.87 -13.54
CA TYR A 66 11.02 -10.64 -12.23
C TYR A 66 11.70 -9.25 -12.10
N TRP A 67 12.20 -8.68 -13.20
CA TRP A 67 12.90 -7.40 -13.19
C TRP A 67 11.97 -6.23 -12.87
N ILE A 68 10.75 -6.24 -13.43
CA ILE A 68 9.71 -5.26 -13.13
C ILE A 68 9.30 -5.38 -11.66
N GLY A 69 9.10 -6.60 -11.16
CA GLY A 69 8.79 -6.86 -9.75
C GLY A 69 9.88 -6.33 -8.80
N THR A 70 11.15 -6.56 -9.12
CA THR A 70 12.30 -6.12 -8.29
C THR A 70 12.41 -4.60 -8.24
N THR A 71 12.28 -3.95 -9.40
CA THR A 71 12.31 -2.49 -9.52
C THR A 71 11.16 -1.86 -8.74
N ASN A 72 9.95 -2.42 -8.84
CA ASN A 72 8.79 -1.98 -8.08
C ASN A 72 9.00 -2.06 -6.57
N THR A 73 9.60 -3.15 -6.08
CA THR A 73 9.91 -3.30 -4.65
C THR A 73 10.92 -2.24 -4.19
N ALA A 74 11.97 -1.96 -4.98
CA ALA A 74 12.93 -0.90 -4.65
C ALA A 74 12.27 0.49 -4.63
N VAL A 75 11.38 0.77 -5.59
CA VAL A 75 10.59 2.01 -5.66
C VAL A 75 9.71 2.19 -4.41
N LEU A 76 9.01 1.13 -3.99
CA LEU A 76 8.14 1.18 -2.81
C LEU A 76 8.92 1.35 -1.51
N LEU A 77 10.01 0.61 -1.31
CA LEU A 77 10.87 0.77 -0.12
C LEU A 77 11.43 2.20 -0.03
N THR A 78 11.83 2.76 -1.17
CA THR A 78 12.29 4.15 -1.26
C THR A 78 11.14 5.13 -0.95
N SER A 79 9.94 4.87 -1.46
CA SER A 79 8.73 5.67 -1.19
C SER A 79 8.38 5.70 0.30
N SER A 80 8.43 4.54 0.95
CA SER A 80 8.24 4.39 2.39
C SER A 80 9.25 5.20 3.19
N LEU A 81 10.52 5.18 2.79
CA LEU A 81 11.56 5.98 3.43
C LEU A 81 11.22 7.48 3.36
N PHE A 82 10.80 7.99 2.19
CA PHE A 82 10.39 9.38 2.06
C PHE A 82 9.18 9.72 2.92
N MET A 83 8.20 8.81 3.04
CA MET A 83 7.05 9.02 3.92
C MET A 83 7.49 9.16 5.39
N ALA A 84 8.38 8.28 5.86
CA ALA A 84 8.93 8.34 7.22
C ALA A 84 9.75 9.61 7.47
N LEU A 85 10.54 10.06 6.48
CA LEU A 85 11.25 11.35 6.54
C LEU A 85 10.27 12.54 6.58
N GLY A 86 9.15 12.46 5.87
CA GLY A 86 8.07 13.44 5.91
C GLY A 86 7.44 13.57 7.29
N ASP A 87 7.13 12.44 7.94
CA ASP A 87 6.62 12.41 9.31
C ASP A 87 7.59 13.08 10.29
N ARG A 88 8.89 12.78 10.17
CA ARG A 88 9.92 13.46 10.97
C ARG A 88 9.98 14.96 10.68
N ALA A 89 9.86 15.37 9.42
CA ALA A 89 9.92 16.77 9.03
C ALA A 89 8.77 17.60 9.62
N ILE A 90 7.54 17.08 9.65
CA ILE A 90 6.41 17.81 10.25
C ILE A 90 6.56 17.95 11.77
N LYS A 91 7.12 16.93 12.45
CA LYS A 91 7.44 16.97 13.88
C LYS A 91 8.50 18.02 14.22
N LEU A 92 9.44 18.25 13.30
CA LEU A 92 10.44 19.32 13.39
C LEU A 92 9.91 20.69 12.93
N GLY A 93 8.66 20.77 12.47
CA GLY A 93 8.04 22.00 11.97
C GLY A 93 8.48 22.41 10.56
N ASP A 94 9.29 21.61 9.86
CA ASP A 94 9.75 21.91 8.51
C ASP A 94 8.73 21.48 7.44
N ARG A 95 7.81 22.40 7.15
CA ARG A 95 6.77 22.22 6.12
C ARG A 95 7.33 22.08 4.69
N ARG A 96 8.51 22.64 4.42
CA ARG A 96 9.13 22.58 3.09
C ARG A 96 9.70 21.18 2.86
N ALA A 97 10.42 20.65 3.85
CA ALA A 97 10.90 19.27 3.82
C ALA A 97 9.74 18.27 3.74
N LEU A 98 8.66 18.46 4.53
CA LEU A 98 7.45 17.64 4.43
C LEU A 98 6.89 17.62 3.00
N ARG A 99 6.74 18.80 2.37
CA ARG A 99 6.21 18.89 1.00
C ARG A 99 7.02 18.07 0.01
N TRP A 100 8.34 18.19 0.06
CA TRP A 100 9.22 17.46 -0.87
C TRP A 100 9.19 15.96 -0.61
N CYS A 101 9.15 15.54 0.65
CA CYS A 101 9.01 14.13 1.01
C CYS A 101 7.69 13.56 0.49
N LEU A 102 6.55 14.22 0.75
CA LEU A 102 5.24 13.77 0.28
C LEU A 102 5.14 13.74 -1.25
N LEU A 103 5.75 14.72 -1.94
CA LEU A 103 5.82 14.71 -3.41
C LEU A 103 6.66 13.54 -3.93
N ALA A 104 7.81 13.26 -3.31
CA ALA A 104 8.65 12.13 -3.67
C ALA A 104 7.90 10.80 -3.47
N THR A 105 7.22 10.61 -2.33
CA THR A 105 6.37 9.44 -2.06
C THR A 105 5.26 9.29 -3.10
N ALA A 106 4.55 10.38 -3.43
CA ALA A 106 3.48 10.36 -4.43
C ALA A 106 3.99 9.99 -5.84
N LEU A 107 5.13 10.54 -6.26
CA LEU A 107 5.73 10.25 -7.56
C LEU A 107 6.21 8.80 -7.66
N LEU A 108 6.85 8.28 -6.60
CA LEU A 108 7.29 6.88 -6.55
C LEU A 108 6.09 5.92 -6.54
N GLY A 109 5.03 6.24 -5.78
CA GLY A 109 3.79 5.47 -5.80
C GLY A 109 3.09 5.47 -7.16
N ALA A 110 3.08 6.60 -7.86
CA ALA A 110 2.56 6.69 -9.22
C ALA A 110 3.41 5.88 -10.21
N ALA A 111 4.74 5.93 -10.10
CA ALA A 111 5.64 5.13 -10.92
C ALA A 111 5.39 3.62 -10.76
N PHE A 112 5.15 3.16 -9.53
CA PHE A 112 4.75 1.76 -9.27
C PHE A 112 3.47 1.37 -10.03
N ILE A 113 2.43 2.21 -9.97
CA ILE A 113 1.16 1.96 -10.67
C ILE A 113 1.38 1.92 -12.20
N CYS A 114 2.20 2.82 -12.75
CA CYS A 114 2.51 2.83 -14.18
C CYS A 114 3.26 1.56 -14.61
N LEU A 115 4.28 1.14 -13.85
CA LEU A 115 5.04 -0.09 -14.11
C LEU A 115 4.13 -1.32 -14.05
N LYS A 116 3.18 -1.37 -13.10
CA LYS A 116 2.19 -2.43 -13.04
C LYS A 116 1.17 -2.40 -14.16
N GLY A 117 0.73 -1.21 -14.56
CA GLY A 117 -0.14 -1.05 -15.73
C GLY A 117 0.52 -1.58 -17.00
N TYR A 118 1.82 -1.37 -17.16
CA TYR A 118 2.59 -1.92 -18.28
C TYR A 118 2.64 -3.45 -18.28
N GLU A 119 2.90 -4.07 -17.12
CA GLU A 119 2.90 -5.53 -16.97
C GLU A 119 1.51 -6.14 -17.24
N TYR A 120 0.45 -5.52 -16.73
CA TYR A 120 -0.94 -5.93 -16.99
C TYR A 120 -1.29 -5.85 -18.48
N TRP A 121 -0.82 -4.81 -19.17
CA TRP A 121 -1.00 -4.68 -20.61
C TRP A 121 -0.27 -5.78 -21.39
N GLY A 122 0.93 -6.18 -20.96
CA GLY A 122 1.64 -7.33 -21.51
C GLY A 122 0.83 -8.63 -21.37
N MET A 123 0.36 -8.92 -20.15
CA MET A 123 -0.46 -10.10 -19.88
C MET A 123 -1.80 -10.13 -20.64
N TYR A 124 -2.39 -8.95 -20.88
CA TYR A 124 -3.59 -8.81 -21.71
C TYR A 124 -3.33 -9.23 -23.16
N ARG A 125 -2.19 -8.82 -23.73
CA ARG A 125 -1.80 -9.19 -25.10
C ARG A 125 -1.46 -10.68 -25.23
N GLU A 126 -0.96 -11.29 -24.16
CA GLU A 126 -0.65 -12.71 -24.09
C GLU A 126 -1.86 -13.60 -23.77
N HIS A 127 -3.06 -13.02 -23.62
CA HIS A 127 -4.31 -13.74 -23.33
C HIS A 127 -4.26 -14.57 -22.02
N LEU A 128 -3.39 -14.18 -21.09
CA LEU A 128 -3.26 -14.84 -19.79
C LEU A 128 -4.24 -14.28 -18.74
N VAL A 129 -5.17 -13.42 -19.15
CA VAL A 129 -6.15 -12.81 -18.26
C VAL A 129 -7.24 -13.84 -17.89
N PRO A 130 -7.55 -14.03 -16.59
CA PRO A 130 -8.54 -15.01 -16.17
C PRO A 130 -9.92 -14.68 -16.77
N GLY A 131 -10.49 -15.63 -17.51
CA GLY A 131 -11.86 -15.56 -18.04
C GLY A 131 -12.02 -14.88 -19.41
N ILE A 132 -11.14 -13.96 -19.80
CA ILE A 132 -11.16 -13.35 -21.15
C ILE A 132 -10.13 -14.08 -22.02
N ASN A 133 -10.60 -15.01 -22.86
CA ASN A 133 -9.78 -15.74 -23.84
C ASN A 133 -8.56 -16.46 -23.23
N PHE A 134 -8.67 -17.03 -22.02
CA PHE A 134 -7.58 -17.81 -21.44
C PHE A 134 -7.29 -19.05 -22.29
N HIS A 135 -6.17 -19.04 -22.99
CA HIS A 135 -5.70 -20.14 -23.83
C HIS A 135 -4.32 -20.59 -23.37
N LEU A 136 -4.25 -21.79 -22.83
CA LEU A 136 -2.99 -22.43 -22.47
C LEU A 136 -3.03 -23.88 -22.94
N ASP A 137 -2.17 -24.23 -23.89
CA ASP A 137 -2.03 -25.58 -24.41
C ASP A 137 -1.23 -26.47 -23.43
N SER A 138 -1.81 -26.71 -22.25
CA SER A 138 -1.22 -27.60 -21.24
C SER A 138 -2.27 -28.37 -20.44
N ALA A 139 -1.90 -29.54 -19.93
CA ALA A 139 -2.74 -30.34 -19.04
C ALA A 139 -3.08 -29.63 -17.71
N TRP A 140 -2.34 -28.56 -17.38
CA TRP A 140 -2.50 -27.77 -16.17
C TRP A 140 -3.27 -26.46 -16.38
N ALA A 141 -3.88 -26.26 -17.56
CA ALA A 141 -4.56 -25.01 -17.90
C ALA A 141 -5.57 -24.53 -16.83
N PRO A 142 -6.44 -25.38 -16.24
CA PRO A 142 -7.34 -24.93 -15.17
C PRO A 142 -6.59 -24.45 -13.93
N GLN A 143 -5.47 -25.08 -13.59
CA GLN A 143 -4.68 -24.73 -12.41
C GLN A 143 -3.87 -23.45 -12.61
N VAL A 144 -3.33 -23.25 -13.80
CA VAL A 144 -2.68 -22.00 -14.19
C VAL A 144 -3.69 -20.86 -14.23
N GLN A 145 -4.91 -21.10 -14.73
CA GLN A 145 -5.98 -20.10 -14.71
C GLN A 145 -6.32 -19.65 -13.28
N LEU A 146 -6.37 -20.58 -12.33
CA LEU A 146 -6.63 -20.26 -10.93
C LEU A 146 -5.44 -19.53 -10.27
N PHE A 147 -4.20 -19.90 -10.61
CA PHE A 147 -3.01 -19.13 -10.23
C PHE A 147 -3.11 -17.69 -10.72
N THR A 148 -3.44 -17.49 -11.99
CA THR A 148 -3.53 -16.14 -12.56
C THR A 148 -4.69 -15.37 -11.95
N PHE A 149 -5.79 -16.02 -11.59
CA PHE A 149 -6.87 -15.40 -10.81
C PHE A 149 -6.39 -14.89 -9.46
N PHE A 150 -5.69 -15.72 -8.67
CA PHE A 150 -5.13 -15.27 -7.39
C PHE A 150 -4.12 -14.15 -7.57
N TYR A 151 -3.25 -14.24 -8.59
CA TYR A 151 -2.32 -13.17 -8.93
C TYR A 151 -3.08 -11.86 -9.17
N PHE A 152 -4.01 -11.82 -10.13
CA PHE A 152 -4.78 -10.62 -10.44
C PHE A 152 -5.60 -10.12 -9.25
N ALA A 153 -6.22 -11.01 -8.47
CA ALA A 153 -7.00 -10.61 -7.30
C ALA A 153 -6.13 -9.93 -6.24
N LEU A 154 -5.00 -10.54 -5.86
CA LEU A 154 -4.07 -10.00 -4.86
C LEU A 154 -3.44 -8.69 -5.33
N THR A 155 -2.96 -8.63 -6.58
CA THR A 155 -2.28 -7.44 -7.10
C THR A 155 -3.25 -6.30 -7.46
N ALA A 156 -4.46 -6.59 -7.95
CA ALA A 156 -5.47 -5.57 -8.20
C ALA A 156 -6.00 -4.98 -6.89
N LEU A 157 -6.26 -5.81 -5.88
CA LEU A 157 -6.65 -5.32 -4.56
C LEU A 157 -5.57 -4.42 -3.96
N HIS A 158 -4.31 -4.83 -4.06
CA HIS A 158 -3.18 -4.00 -3.64
C HIS A 158 -3.09 -2.69 -4.45
N ALA A 159 -3.31 -2.73 -5.76
CA ALA A 159 -3.33 -1.54 -6.60
C ALA A 159 -4.45 -0.56 -6.20
N VAL A 160 -5.64 -1.06 -5.83
CA VAL A 160 -6.72 -0.24 -5.29
C VAL A 160 -6.28 0.47 -4.00
N HIS A 161 -5.62 -0.25 -3.09
CA HIS A 161 -5.08 0.35 -1.86
C HIS A 161 -4.01 1.41 -2.14
N MET A 162 -3.12 1.15 -3.10
CA MET A 162 -2.12 2.12 -3.57
C MET A 162 -2.78 3.40 -4.11
N LEU A 163 -3.86 3.28 -4.90
CA LEU A 163 -4.60 4.42 -5.42
C LEU A 163 -5.27 5.23 -4.30
N ILE A 164 -5.88 4.56 -3.32
CA ILE A 164 -6.46 5.22 -2.14
C ILE A 164 -5.37 5.96 -1.36
N GLY A 165 -4.24 5.30 -1.10
CA GLY A 165 -3.09 5.90 -0.43
C GLY A 165 -2.55 7.13 -1.16
N LEU A 166 -2.48 7.08 -2.49
CA LEU A 166 -2.04 8.21 -3.31
C LEU A 166 -3.02 9.38 -3.22
N GLY A 167 -4.32 9.08 -3.14
CA GLY A 167 -5.37 10.06 -2.84
C GLY A 167 -5.18 10.70 -1.46
N LEU A 168 -4.87 9.92 -0.43
CA LEU A 168 -4.61 10.42 0.93
C LEU A 168 -3.35 11.29 1.00
N ILE A 169 -2.27 10.91 0.33
CA ILE A 169 -1.04 11.72 0.24
C ILE A 169 -1.31 13.03 -0.52
N SER A 170 -2.06 12.97 -1.62
CA SER A 170 -2.47 14.15 -2.38
C SER A 170 -3.31 15.10 -1.52
N TRP A 171 -4.18 14.54 -0.68
CA TRP A 171 -4.95 15.29 0.30
C TRP A 171 -4.06 15.93 1.38
N LEU A 172 -3.03 15.24 1.88
CA LEU A 172 -2.04 15.83 2.80
C LEU A 172 -1.24 16.96 2.15
N LEU A 173 -0.83 16.81 0.89
CA LEU A 173 -0.16 17.86 0.13
C LEU A 173 -1.04 19.10 0.01
N TRP A 174 -2.34 18.91 -0.26
CA TRP A 174 -3.32 20.00 -0.28
C TRP A 174 -3.48 20.66 1.10
N LEU A 175 -3.53 19.87 2.17
CA LEU A 175 -3.65 20.37 3.54
C LEU A 175 -2.40 21.15 3.99
N ASN A 176 -1.20 20.70 3.59
CA ASN A 176 0.05 21.41 3.79
C ASN A 176 0.04 22.76 3.06
N HIS A 177 -0.41 22.78 1.80
CA HIS A 177 -0.54 24.01 1.02
C HIS A 177 -1.51 25.02 1.64
N ARG A 178 -2.58 24.55 2.28
CA ARG A 178 -3.53 25.39 3.05
C ARG A 178 -2.99 25.82 4.42
N ALA A 179 -1.74 25.51 4.75
CA ALA A 179 -1.10 25.80 6.03
C ALA A 179 -1.87 25.24 7.25
N ARG A 180 -2.62 24.14 7.06
CA ARG A 180 -3.43 23.49 8.12
C ARG A 180 -2.68 22.39 8.88
N LEU A 181 -1.54 21.93 8.37
CA LEU A 181 -0.65 20.97 9.06
C LEU A 181 0.40 21.72 9.87
N SER A 182 0.37 21.63 11.19
CA SER A 182 1.39 22.22 12.06
C SER A 182 2.02 21.15 12.96
N ALA A 183 3.12 21.47 13.64
CA ALA A 183 3.76 20.57 14.61
C ALA A 183 2.82 20.14 15.76
N VAL A 184 1.69 20.84 15.94
CA VAL A 184 0.63 20.52 16.90
C VAL A 184 -0.45 19.60 16.29
N HIS A 185 -0.56 19.55 14.97
CA HIS A 185 -1.54 18.76 14.22
C HIS A 185 -0.83 17.77 13.27
N THR A 186 0.02 16.90 13.82
CA THR A 186 0.76 15.85 13.07
C THR A 186 -0.08 14.60 12.81
N ALA A 187 -1.13 14.37 13.60
CA ALA A 187 -1.92 13.14 13.55
C ALA A 187 -2.38 12.70 12.14
N PRO A 188 -2.85 13.59 11.23
CA PRO A 188 -3.21 13.17 9.87
C PRO A 188 -2.04 12.59 9.08
N VAL A 189 -0.83 13.14 9.24
CA VAL A 189 0.38 12.65 8.57
C VAL A 189 0.78 11.29 9.14
N GLU A 190 0.71 11.12 10.46
CA GLU A 190 1.02 9.84 11.12
C GLU A 190 0.06 8.73 10.69
N ILE A 191 -1.25 8.99 10.69
CA ILE A 191 -2.28 8.01 10.33
C ILE A 191 -2.16 7.59 8.86
N VAL A 192 -1.99 8.55 7.95
CA VAL A 192 -1.79 8.25 6.52
C VAL A 192 -0.44 7.58 6.28
N GLY A 193 0.60 7.95 7.05
CA GLY A 193 1.88 7.28 7.06
C GLY A 193 1.75 5.81 7.44
N LEU A 194 1.05 5.50 8.54
CA LEU A 194 0.76 4.12 8.97
C LEU A 194 0.04 3.32 7.88
N TYR A 195 -0.96 3.91 7.21
CA TYR A 195 -1.64 3.29 6.07
C TYR A 195 -0.65 2.99 4.93
N TRP A 196 0.15 3.96 4.53
CA TRP A 196 1.10 3.81 3.42
C TRP A 196 2.15 2.74 3.70
N HIS A 197 2.75 2.77 4.89
CA HIS A 197 3.70 1.75 5.33
C HIS A 197 3.08 0.35 5.37
N PHE A 198 1.82 0.22 5.78
CA PHE A 198 1.12 -1.06 5.76
C PHE A 198 0.97 -1.60 4.33
N VAL A 199 0.51 -0.75 3.40
CA VAL A 199 0.38 -1.13 1.99
C VAL A 199 1.73 -1.58 1.43
N ASP A 200 2.82 -0.84 1.71
CA ASP A 200 4.19 -1.23 1.32
C ASP A 200 4.60 -2.58 1.93
N CYS A 201 4.31 -2.83 3.22
CA CYS A 201 4.58 -4.10 3.89
C CYS A 201 3.87 -5.28 3.22
N VAL A 202 2.60 -5.11 2.81
CA VAL A 202 1.86 -6.15 2.07
C VAL A 202 2.57 -6.49 0.76
N TRP A 203 3.09 -5.49 0.04
CA TRP A 203 3.85 -5.73 -1.19
C TRP A 203 5.14 -6.51 -0.95
N VAL A 204 5.86 -6.23 0.13
CA VAL A 204 7.08 -6.95 0.52
C VAL A 204 6.82 -8.45 0.73
N PHE A 205 5.62 -8.85 1.14
CA PHE A 205 5.23 -10.27 1.21
C PHE A 205 4.73 -10.82 -0.13
N LEU A 206 3.99 -10.02 -0.90
CA LEU A 206 3.49 -10.41 -2.23
C LEU A 206 4.63 -10.68 -3.21
N TYR A 207 5.63 -9.81 -3.28
CA TYR A 207 6.69 -9.91 -4.27
C TYR A 207 7.47 -11.24 -4.21
N PRO A 208 8.00 -11.69 -3.06
CA PRO A 208 8.68 -12.98 -2.98
C PRO A 208 7.75 -14.14 -3.33
N LEU A 209 6.52 -14.08 -2.83
CA LEU A 209 5.56 -15.16 -2.97
C LEU A 209 5.12 -15.36 -4.42
N LEU A 210 4.96 -14.27 -5.18
CA LEU A 210 4.54 -14.26 -6.59
C LEU A 210 5.71 -14.37 -7.58
N TYR A 211 6.80 -13.62 -7.37
CA TYR A 211 7.89 -13.45 -8.35
C TYR A 211 9.17 -14.24 -8.03
N LEU A 212 9.62 -14.22 -6.77
CA LEU A 212 10.99 -14.64 -6.47
C LEU A 212 11.14 -16.16 -6.30
N VAL A 213 10.14 -16.82 -5.73
CA VAL A 213 10.19 -18.28 -5.48
C VAL A 213 9.75 -19.08 -6.72
N ALA A 214 9.65 -18.43 -7.89
CA ALA A 214 9.38 -19.04 -9.19
C ALA A 214 10.64 -19.35 -10.01
N HIS A 215 11.73 -18.65 -9.74
CA HIS A 215 13.01 -18.76 -10.46
C HIS A 215 14.03 -19.69 -9.79
N ARG A 216 13.57 -20.62 -8.94
CA ARG A 216 14.39 -21.71 -8.39
C ARG A 216 13.78 -23.05 -8.73
#